data_AF-A0A0K0GF87-F1
#
_entry.id   AF-A0A0K0GF87-F1
#
_cell.length_a   1.000
_cell.length_b   1.000
_cell.length_c   1.000
_cell.angle_alpha   90.00
_cell.angle_beta   90.00
_cell.angle_gamma   90.00
#
_symmetry.space_group_name_H-M   'P 1'
#
loop_
_entity.id
_entity.type
_entity.pdbx_description
1 polymer ?
#
loop_
_entity_poly.entity_id
_entity_poly.type
_entity_poly.pdbx_seq_one_letter_code
_entity_poly.pdbx_strand_id
1 'polypeptide(L)'
;MYGRNSIDAKGMPLIGSVHYERGDDNAFWNGEQMVFGDGDGEVFNRFTIAIDVVGHELTHGVTERTTNLIYQRQSGASNEAVSDVFGLLIKQYTLRQSAEQADWIIGAGLLMPGIKGVGLRSMQAPGSASDDPARGKDPQPATMTGYVDTHKDDGGVHYNSGIPNHAFYRAAVAIGGAAWEKAGRIWYRALTGGELAPVWTSPPSPR
;
A
#
# COMPACT_ATOMS: atom_id res chain seq x y z
N MET A 1 -6.96 17.01 -3.70
CA MET A 1 -5.54 16.83 -3.37
C MET A 1 -4.63 17.15 -4.57
N TYR A 2 -4.74 16.42 -5.68
CA TYR A 2 -3.81 16.55 -6.83
C TYR A 2 -4.43 17.02 -8.16
N GLY A 3 -5.72 17.43 -8.16
CA GLY A 3 -6.40 17.86 -9.40
C GLY A 3 -6.65 16.73 -10.41
N ARG A 4 -6.51 15.46 -10.01
CA ARG A 4 -6.86 14.29 -10.83
C ARG A 4 -8.37 14.05 -10.80
N ASN A 5 -8.97 13.82 -11.98
CA ASN A 5 -10.38 13.44 -12.10
C ASN A 5 -10.52 11.91 -12.24
N SER A 6 -10.73 11.20 -11.13
CA SER A 6 -10.84 9.73 -11.05
C SER A 6 -9.57 8.94 -11.42
N ILE A 7 -9.67 7.61 -11.46
CA ILE A 7 -8.58 6.66 -11.73
C ILE A 7 -7.90 6.93 -13.06
N ASP A 8 -8.64 7.30 -14.10
CA ASP A 8 -8.14 7.49 -15.47
C ASP A 8 -7.83 8.96 -15.84
N ALA A 9 -7.97 9.88 -14.88
CA ALA A 9 -7.93 11.33 -15.08
C ALA A 9 -9.02 11.90 -16.01
N LYS A 10 -10.07 11.13 -16.34
CA LYS A 10 -11.16 11.52 -17.25
C LYS A 10 -12.56 11.29 -16.64
N GLY A 11 -12.64 11.02 -15.33
CA GLY A 11 -13.93 10.87 -14.65
C GLY A 11 -14.52 9.47 -14.76
N MET A 12 -13.68 8.43 -14.90
CA MET A 12 -14.12 7.03 -14.82
C MET A 12 -15.04 6.78 -13.60
N PRO A 13 -16.19 6.11 -13.77
CA PRO A 13 -17.00 5.65 -12.65
C PRO A 13 -16.21 4.72 -11.72
N LEU A 14 -16.39 4.88 -10.41
CA LEU A 14 -15.79 3.98 -9.42
C LEU A 14 -16.84 2.92 -9.04
N ILE A 15 -16.61 1.69 -9.48
CA ILE A 15 -17.49 0.54 -9.22
C ILE A 15 -16.86 -0.29 -8.10
N GLY A 16 -17.67 -0.74 -7.15
CA GLY A 16 -17.24 -1.60 -6.05
C GLY A 16 -18.25 -2.72 -5.77
N SER A 17 -17.75 -3.94 -5.67
CA SER A 17 -18.49 -5.14 -5.27
C SER A 17 -18.09 -5.56 -3.86
N VAL A 18 -19.08 -5.85 -3.01
CA VAL A 18 -18.90 -6.28 -1.61
C VAL A 18 -19.53 -7.66 -1.40
N HIS A 19 -19.27 -8.29 -0.25
CA HIS A 19 -19.69 -9.67 0.02
C HIS A 19 -19.15 -10.63 -1.04
N TYR A 20 -17.92 -10.39 -1.50
CA TYR A 20 -17.26 -11.22 -2.48
C TYR A 20 -16.83 -12.53 -1.82
N GLU A 21 -17.38 -13.64 -2.33
CA GLU A 21 -17.20 -14.98 -1.79
C GLU A 21 -17.51 -15.07 -0.27
N ARG A 22 -17.34 -16.26 0.32
CA ARG A 22 -17.63 -16.47 1.75
C ARG A 22 -16.32 -16.63 2.50
N GLY A 23 -16.06 -15.71 3.44
CA GLY A 23 -14.83 -15.73 4.23
C GLY A 23 -13.59 -15.35 3.43
N ASP A 24 -13.75 -14.54 2.37
CA ASP A 24 -12.62 -14.06 1.59
C ASP A 24 -11.82 -13.03 2.40
N ASP A 25 -10.57 -13.36 2.65
CA ASP A 25 -9.60 -12.56 3.41
C ASP A 25 -8.84 -11.60 2.50
N ASN A 26 -9.55 -10.93 1.58
CA ASN A 26 -8.90 -10.05 0.63
C ASN A 26 -9.77 -8.88 0.15
N ALA A 27 -9.08 -7.90 -0.44
CA ALA A 27 -9.67 -6.89 -1.33
C ALA A 27 -8.72 -6.70 -2.50
N PHE A 28 -9.26 -6.34 -3.66
CA PHE A 28 -8.43 -6.12 -4.85
C PHE A 28 -9.07 -5.20 -5.87
N TRP A 29 -8.22 -4.52 -6.64
CA TRP A 29 -8.57 -3.95 -7.94
C TRP A 29 -8.37 -4.99 -9.05
N ASN A 30 -9.40 -5.23 -9.87
CA ASN A 30 -9.34 -6.26 -10.92
C ASN A 30 -9.07 -5.72 -12.35
N GLY A 31 -8.74 -4.43 -12.48
CA GLY A 31 -8.59 -3.74 -13.79
C GLY A 31 -9.78 -2.86 -14.18
N GLU A 32 -10.96 -3.11 -13.59
CA GLU A 32 -12.19 -2.39 -13.91
C GLU A 32 -12.94 -1.90 -12.66
N GLN A 33 -12.90 -2.67 -11.57
CA GLN A 33 -13.63 -2.39 -10.35
C GLN A 33 -12.89 -2.84 -9.09
N MET A 34 -13.37 -2.32 -7.98
CA MET A 34 -13.02 -2.71 -6.62
C MET A 34 -13.80 -3.95 -6.17
N VAL A 35 -13.16 -4.88 -5.49
CA VAL A 35 -13.79 -6.07 -4.91
C VAL A 35 -13.36 -6.22 -3.45
N PHE A 36 -14.31 -6.50 -2.56
CA PHE A 36 -14.05 -6.64 -1.13
C PHE A 36 -14.68 -7.91 -0.55
N GLY A 37 -13.84 -8.71 0.09
CA GLY A 37 -14.26 -9.80 0.97
C GLY A 37 -14.73 -9.31 2.35
N ASP A 38 -15.52 -10.17 2.99
CA ASP A 38 -16.05 -9.91 4.34
C ASP A 38 -15.08 -10.32 5.46
N GLY A 39 -13.95 -10.98 5.12
CA GLY A 39 -13.06 -11.62 6.06
C GLY A 39 -13.63 -12.90 6.67
N ASP A 40 -12.77 -13.71 7.25
CA ASP A 40 -13.10 -14.96 7.94
C ASP A 40 -13.79 -14.74 9.30
N GLY A 41 -13.67 -13.53 9.88
CA GLY A 41 -14.16 -13.22 11.23
C GLY A 41 -13.33 -13.84 12.36
N GLU A 42 -12.22 -14.50 12.04
CA GLU A 42 -11.28 -15.10 13.00
C GLU A 42 -9.97 -14.30 13.03
N VAL A 43 -9.40 -14.02 11.86
CA VAL A 43 -8.20 -13.22 11.68
C VAL A 43 -8.55 -11.83 11.15
N PHE A 44 -9.45 -11.75 10.17
CA PHE A 44 -9.77 -10.54 9.44
C PHE A 44 -11.23 -10.12 9.60
N ASN A 45 -11.44 -8.81 9.73
CA ASN A 45 -12.73 -8.16 9.60
C ASN A 45 -13.01 -7.87 8.12
N ARG A 46 -14.19 -7.30 7.82
CA ARG A 46 -14.54 -6.86 6.46
C ARG A 46 -13.52 -5.88 5.90
N PHE A 47 -13.09 -6.09 4.66
CA PHE A 47 -12.01 -5.29 4.05
C PHE A 47 -12.42 -3.85 3.71
N THR A 48 -13.70 -3.53 3.84
CA THR A 48 -14.22 -2.15 3.74
C THR A 48 -14.06 -1.33 5.02
N ILE A 49 -13.60 -1.91 6.14
CA ILE A 49 -13.49 -1.21 7.43
C ILE A 49 -12.35 -0.18 7.46
N ALA A 50 -11.27 -0.43 6.72
CA ALA A 50 -10.08 0.41 6.70
C ALA A 50 -10.04 1.26 5.42
N ILE A 51 -10.17 2.58 5.57
CA ILE A 51 -10.19 3.51 4.43
C ILE A 51 -8.89 3.50 3.63
N ASP A 52 -7.75 3.25 4.29
CA ASP A 52 -6.45 3.13 3.62
C ASP A 52 -6.35 1.86 2.76
N VAL A 53 -7.02 0.76 3.11
CA VAL A 53 -7.13 -0.44 2.26
C VAL A 53 -7.94 -0.11 1.01
N VAL A 54 -9.10 0.55 1.15
CA VAL A 54 -9.89 1.01 0.00
C VAL A 54 -9.08 1.96 -0.90
N GLY A 55 -8.33 2.88 -0.30
CA GLY A 55 -7.46 3.82 -1.02
C GLY A 55 -6.27 3.14 -1.71
N HIS A 56 -5.70 2.10 -1.09
CA HIS A 56 -4.63 1.28 -1.64
C HIS A 56 -5.08 0.63 -2.94
N GLU A 57 -6.21 -0.06 -2.91
CA GLU A 57 -6.69 -0.77 -4.10
C GLU A 57 -7.07 0.16 -5.26
N LEU A 58 -7.75 1.28 -4.96
CA LEU A 58 -8.03 2.30 -5.99
C LEU A 58 -6.75 2.89 -6.60
N THR A 59 -5.66 2.90 -5.83
CA THR A 59 -4.36 3.39 -6.31
C THR A 59 -3.70 2.42 -7.28
N HIS A 60 -3.93 1.11 -7.18
CA HIS A 60 -3.49 0.18 -8.23
C HIS A 60 -4.05 0.57 -9.59
N GLY A 61 -5.34 0.94 -9.67
CA GLY A 61 -5.93 1.46 -10.91
C GLY A 61 -5.23 2.74 -11.40
N VAL A 62 -4.83 3.64 -10.51
CA VAL A 62 -4.05 4.84 -10.91
C VAL A 62 -2.69 4.45 -11.46
N THR A 63 -1.98 3.51 -10.81
CA THR A 63 -0.69 2.99 -11.27
C THR A 63 -0.81 2.34 -12.66
N GLU A 64 -1.82 1.51 -12.86
CA GLU A 64 -2.13 0.86 -14.15
C GLU A 64 -2.32 1.90 -15.27
N ARG A 65 -3.03 3.00 -15.00
CA ARG A 65 -3.31 4.07 -15.98
C ARG A 65 -2.21 5.12 -16.09
N THR A 66 -1.06 4.91 -15.45
CA THR A 66 0.07 5.85 -15.46
C THR A 66 1.38 5.17 -15.82
N THR A 67 2.17 4.73 -14.84
CA THR A 67 3.46 4.05 -15.07
C THR A 67 3.32 2.61 -15.51
N ASN A 68 2.18 1.97 -15.18
CA ASN A 68 1.94 0.55 -15.39
C ASN A 68 3.10 -0.33 -14.89
N LEU A 69 3.57 -0.05 -13.67
CA LEU A 69 4.63 -0.83 -13.03
C LEU A 69 4.26 -2.32 -13.01
N ILE A 70 5.10 -3.13 -13.68
CA ILE A 70 4.96 -4.59 -13.70
C ILE A 70 4.90 -5.10 -12.26
N TYR A 71 3.91 -5.92 -11.95
CA TYR A 71 3.67 -6.46 -10.62
C TYR A 71 4.61 -7.63 -10.31
N GLN A 72 5.92 -7.36 -10.30
CA GLN A 72 6.94 -8.35 -10.04
C GLN A 72 8.20 -7.72 -9.43
N ARG A 73 8.80 -8.38 -8.43
CA ARG A 73 10.04 -7.98 -7.76
C ARG A 73 10.04 -6.50 -7.36
N GLN A 74 11.08 -5.73 -7.68
CA GLN A 74 11.20 -4.32 -7.27
C GLN A 74 10.14 -3.41 -7.90
N SER A 75 9.73 -3.69 -9.16
CA SER A 75 8.67 -2.94 -9.82
C SER A 75 7.33 -3.18 -9.11
N GLY A 76 7.04 -4.44 -8.76
CA GLY A 76 5.84 -4.79 -8.00
C GLY A 76 5.87 -4.26 -6.57
N ALA A 77 7.01 -4.35 -5.88
CA ALA A 77 7.18 -3.75 -4.56
C ALA A 77 7.01 -2.22 -4.57
N SER A 78 7.36 -1.57 -5.67
CA SER A 78 7.11 -0.14 -5.87
C SER A 78 5.64 0.14 -6.18
N ASN A 79 4.96 -0.75 -6.92
CA ASN A 79 3.52 -0.68 -7.17
C ASN A 79 2.74 -0.77 -5.83
N GLU A 80 3.03 -1.79 -5.02
CA GLU A 80 2.51 -1.97 -3.65
C GLU A 80 2.76 -0.76 -2.76
N ALA A 81 3.99 -0.26 -2.73
CA ALA A 81 4.34 0.87 -1.88
C ALA A 81 3.66 2.17 -2.31
N VAL A 82 3.47 2.39 -3.62
CA VAL A 82 2.68 3.52 -4.11
C VAL A 82 1.23 3.42 -3.64
N SER A 83 0.64 2.22 -3.70
CA SER A 83 -0.71 1.98 -3.17
C SER A 83 -0.81 2.24 -1.66
N ASP A 84 0.15 1.74 -0.87
CA ASP A 84 0.24 2.04 0.58
C ASP A 84 0.37 3.54 0.87
N VAL A 85 1.25 4.24 0.13
CA VAL A 85 1.45 5.69 0.24
C VAL A 85 0.14 6.43 0.04
N PHE A 86 -0.54 6.23 -1.08
CA PHE A 86 -1.76 6.98 -1.36
C PHE A 86 -2.95 6.54 -0.50
N GLY A 87 -3.03 5.27 -0.11
CA GLY A 87 -3.97 4.78 0.90
C GLY A 87 -3.84 5.53 2.22
N LEU A 88 -2.63 5.66 2.76
CA LEU A 88 -2.42 6.45 3.97
C LEU A 88 -2.64 7.94 3.77
N LEU A 89 -2.26 8.52 2.64
CA LEU A 89 -2.54 9.94 2.39
C LEU A 89 -4.05 10.23 2.35
N ILE A 90 -4.86 9.31 1.84
CA ILE A 90 -6.33 9.39 1.89
C ILE A 90 -6.81 9.34 3.34
N LYS A 91 -6.31 8.38 4.14
CA LYS A 91 -6.63 8.28 5.57
C LYS A 91 -6.27 9.55 6.33
N GLN A 92 -5.03 10.03 6.19
CA GLN A 92 -4.53 11.24 6.85
C GLN A 92 -5.33 12.48 6.43
N TYR A 93 -5.66 12.61 5.14
CA TYR A 93 -6.48 13.71 4.64
C TYR A 93 -7.90 13.69 5.21
N THR A 94 -8.48 12.50 5.34
CA THR A 94 -9.82 12.29 5.90
C THR A 94 -9.85 12.63 7.39
N LEU A 95 -8.82 12.19 8.14
CA LEU A 95 -8.69 12.42 9.58
C LEU A 95 -8.06 13.77 9.93
N ARG A 96 -7.63 14.56 8.94
CA ARG A 96 -6.94 15.85 9.10
C ARG A 96 -5.67 15.76 9.96
N GLN A 97 -4.88 14.72 9.72
CA GLN A 97 -3.63 14.45 10.45
C GLN A 97 -2.42 15.01 9.70
N SER A 98 -1.46 15.57 10.45
CA SER A 98 -0.12 15.81 9.92
C SER A 98 0.69 14.51 9.83
N ALA A 99 1.85 14.55 9.17
CA ALA A 99 2.79 13.44 9.09
C ALA A 99 3.22 12.93 10.47
N GLU A 100 3.33 13.82 11.45
CA GLU A 100 3.72 13.49 12.82
C GLU A 100 2.58 12.86 13.64
N GLN A 101 1.32 13.12 13.27
CA GLN A 101 0.14 12.62 13.97
C GLN A 101 -0.38 11.29 13.42
N ALA A 102 -0.04 10.97 12.17
CA ALA A 102 -0.51 9.76 11.50
C ALA A 102 0.07 8.49 12.14
N ASP A 103 -0.71 7.40 12.13
CA ASP A 103 -0.27 6.11 12.68
C ASP A 103 0.74 5.37 11.78
N TRP A 104 0.73 5.68 10.48
CA TRP A 104 1.55 5.00 9.48
C TRP A 104 1.32 3.49 9.36
N ILE A 105 0.10 3.04 9.71
CA ILE A 105 -0.31 1.63 9.68
C ILE A 105 -1.33 1.38 8.56
N ILE A 106 -1.02 0.40 7.70
CA ILE A 106 -1.93 -0.13 6.68
C ILE A 106 -2.85 -1.17 7.32
N GLY A 107 -4.15 -1.06 7.09
CA GLY A 107 -5.17 -1.96 7.63
C GLY A 107 -5.38 -1.82 9.13
N ALA A 108 -5.21 -0.62 9.70
CA ALA A 108 -5.51 -0.39 11.11
C ALA A 108 -7.00 -0.68 11.39
N GLY A 109 -7.27 -1.56 12.36
CA GLY A 109 -8.63 -2.01 12.69
C GLY A 109 -9.19 -3.13 11.80
N LEU A 110 -8.41 -3.62 10.83
CA LEU A 110 -8.78 -4.77 10.00
C LEU A 110 -8.62 -6.11 10.75
N LEU A 111 -7.66 -6.19 11.68
CA LEU A 111 -7.43 -7.42 12.45
C LEU A 111 -8.51 -7.59 13.52
N MET A 112 -8.97 -8.83 13.69
CA MET A 112 -9.95 -9.17 14.71
C MET A 112 -9.38 -9.03 16.14
N PRO A 113 -10.24 -8.73 17.14
CA PRO A 113 -9.81 -8.73 18.54
C PRO A 113 -9.16 -10.05 18.94
N GLY A 114 -7.97 -9.98 19.54
CA GLY A 114 -7.20 -11.15 19.97
C GLY A 114 -6.01 -11.48 19.06
N ILE A 115 -5.99 -10.97 17.83
CA ILE A 115 -4.82 -11.06 16.95
C ILE A 115 -3.75 -10.06 17.41
N LYS A 116 -2.52 -10.53 17.61
CA LYS A 116 -1.36 -9.72 18.00
C LYS A 116 -0.77 -8.97 16.81
N GLY A 117 -1.43 -7.88 16.43
CA GLY A 117 -0.92 -6.94 15.44
C GLY A 117 -1.65 -5.61 15.50
N VAL A 118 -1.05 -4.60 14.88
CA VAL A 118 -1.65 -3.25 14.74
C VAL A 118 -2.31 -3.05 13.38
N GLY A 119 -1.96 -3.87 12.40
CA GLY A 119 -2.47 -3.83 11.03
C GLY A 119 -1.75 -4.83 10.14
N LEU A 120 -1.85 -4.66 8.82
CA LEU A 120 -1.16 -5.50 7.83
C LEU A 120 0.33 -5.16 7.71
N ARG A 121 0.65 -3.86 7.69
CA ARG A 121 1.99 -3.33 7.44
C ARG A 121 2.21 -2.02 8.21
N SER A 122 3.47 -1.72 8.49
CA SER A 122 3.90 -0.47 9.15
C SER A 122 4.86 0.26 8.22
N MET A 123 4.49 1.45 7.74
CA MET A 123 5.40 2.27 6.93
C MET A 123 6.49 2.93 7.81
N GLN A 124 6.18 3.21 9.08
CA GLN A 124 7.14 3.76 10.03
C GLN A 124 8.21 2.74 10.44
N ALA A 125 7.81 1.49 10.66
CA ALA A 125 8.68 0.41 11.10
C ALA A 125 8.30 -0.92 10.42
N PRO A 126 8.69 -1.13 9.15
CA PRO A 126 8.43 -2.40 8.46
C PRO A 126 9.00 -3.58 9.26
N GLY A 127 8.23 -4.68 9.35
CA GLY A 127 8.57 -5.84 10.16
C GLY A 127 8.01 -5.79 11.58
N SER A 128 7.21 -4.77 11.93
CA SER A 128 6.63 -4.57 13.26
C SER A 128 5.10 -4.58 13.30
N ALA A 129 4.42 -4.80 12.17
CA ALA A 129 2.96 -4.68 12.12
C ALA A 129 2.23 -5.82 12.85
N SER A 130 2.81 -7.02 12.86
CA SER A 130 2.27 -8.19 13.53
C SER A 130 3.36 -9.13 14.04
N ASP A 131 3.08 -9.82 15.14
CA ASP A 131 3.84 -10.97 15.65
C ASP A 131 2.86 -11.90 16.39
N ASP A 132 2.02 -12.55 15.59
CA ASP A 132 0.91 -13.37 16.06
C ASP A 132 1.09 -14.84 15.66
N PRO A 133 0.78 -15.84 16.51
CA PRO A 133 0.91 -17.25 16.13
C PRO A 133 0.07 -17.66 14.91
N ALA A 134 -1.10 -17.05 14.67
CA ALA A 134 -1.97 -17.37 13.54
C ALA A 134 -1.47 -16.75 12.22
N ARG A 135 -0.75 -15.63 12.27
CA ARG A 135 -0.26 -14.89 11.09
C ARG A 135 1.24 -14.95 10.86
N GLY A 136 2.00 -15.32 11.88
CA GLY A 136 3.43 -15.13 11.94
C GLY A 136 3.84 -13.68 12.18
N LYS A 137 5.16 -13.48 12.19
CA LYS A 137 5.79 -12.16 12.27
C LYS A 137 5.78 -11.48 10.92
N ASP A 138 5.52 -10.17 10.92
CA ASP A 138 5.69 -9.29 9.75
C ASP A 138 7.12 -9.45 9.17
N PRO A 139 7.27 -9.92 7.92
CA PRO A 139 8.56 -10.22 7.32
C PRO A 139 9.22 -9.02 6.62
N GLN A 140 8.59 -7.84 6.60
CA GLN A 140 9.07 -6.73 5.77
C GLN A 140 10.40 -6.14 6.26
N PRO A 141 11.41 -5.97 5.38
CA PRO A 141 12.61 -5.23 5.70
C PRO A 141 12.38 -3.71 5.58
N ALA A 142 13.06 -2.94 6.43
CA ALA A 142 13.05 -1.48 6.36
C ALA A 142 14.11 -0.88 5.42
N THR A 143 15.11 -1.66 5.00
CA THR A 143 16.23 -1.19 4.15
C THR A 143 16.64 -2.24 3.13
N MET A 144 17.34 -1.81 2.06
CA MET A 144 17.84 -2.68 0.99
C MET A 144 18.80 -3.77 1.46
N THR A 145 19.50 -3.60 2.59
CA THR A 145 20.34 -4.67 3.18
C THR A 145 19.51 -5.88 3.58
N GLY A 146 18.23 -5.68 3.93
CA GLY A 146 17.28 -6.75 4.25
C GLY A 146 16.44 -7.20 3.07
N TYR A 147 16.74 -6.77 1.84
CA TYR A 147 15.97 -7.15 0.65
C TYR A 147 15.80 -8.68 0.56
N VAL A 148 14.58 -9.13 0.38
CA VAL A 148 14.22 -10.54 0.30
C VAL A 148 14.20 -10.95 -1.18
N ASP A 149 15.23 -11.67 -1.63
CA ASP A 149 15.22 -12.30 -2.95
C ASP A 149 14.49 -13.64 -2.88
N THR A 150 13.33 -13.71 -3.54
CA THR A 150 12.43 -14.86 -3.50
C THR A 150 11.69 -14.99 -4.82
N HIS A 151 11.04 -16.14 -5.02
CA HIS A 151 10.08 -16.37 -6.11
C HIS A 151 8.63 -16.40 -5.61
N LYS A 152 8.41 -16.40 -4.29
CA LYS A 152 7.07 -16.25 -3.70
C LYS A 152 6.58 -14.82 -3.88
N ASP A 153 5.28 -14.60 -3.77
CA ASP A 153 4.72 -13.25 -3.69
C ASP A 153 5.16 -12.37 -4.86
N ASP A 154 5.09 -12.92 -6.08
CA ASP A 154 5.56 -12.31 -7.33
C ASP A 154 7.00 -11.74 -7.26
N GLY A 155 7.87 -12.42 -6.51
CA GLY A 155 9.23 -11.96 -6.27
C GLY A 155 9.38 -11.03 -5.05
N GLY A 156 8.47 -11.16 -4.08
CA GLY A 156 8.47 -10.43 -2.82
C GLY A 156 7.93 -9.01 -2.97
N VAL A 157 6.84 -8.81 -3.70
CA VAL A 157 6.23 -7.47 -3.88
C VAL A 157 5.72 -6.90 -2.56
N HIS A 158 4.99 -7.70 -1.77
CA HIS A 158 4.54 -7.31 -0.44
C HIS A 158 5.66 -7.42 0.59
N TYR A 159 6.60 -8.37 0.43
CA TYR A 159 7.76 -8.42 1.34
C TYR A 159 8.61 -7.17 1.24
N ASN A 160 8.98 -6.74 0.03
CA ASN A 160 9.97 -5.68 -0.16
C ASN A 160 9.37 -4.27 -0.22
N SER A 161 8.03 -4.11 -0.28
CA SER A 161 7.37 -2.80 -0.29
C SER A 161 7.64 -1.98 0.98
N GLY A 162 7.99 -2.63 2.09
CA GLY A 162 8.46 -1.99 3.32
C GLY A 162 9.61 -0.99 3.11
N ILE A 163 10.51 -1.25 2.16
CA ILE A 163 11.68 -0.41 1.89
C ILE A 163 11.26 0.97 1.32
N PRO A 164 10.57 1.06 0.17
CA PRO A 164 10.04 2.33 -0.33
C PRO A 164 8.98 2.96 0.60
N ASN A 165 8.20 2.15 1.33
CA ASN A 165 7.28 2.66 2.35
C ASN A 165 8.01 3.43 3.44
N HIS A 166 9.08 2.85 3.99
CA HIS A 166 9.89 3.51 5.01
C HIS A 166 10.56 4.77 4.47
N ALA A 167 11.02 4.75 3.21
CA ALA A 167 11.57 5.93 2.56
C ALA A 167 10.54 7.08 2.47
N PHE A 168 9.28 6.78 2.10
CA PHE A 168 8.22 7.79 2.08
C PHE A 168 7.90 8.34 3.46
N TYR A 169 7.73 7.47 4.46
CA TYR A 169 7.51 7.88 5.85
C TYR A 169 8.59 8.86 6.33
N ARG A 170 9.87 8.48 6.13
CA ARG A 170 11.03 9.30 6.51
C ARG A 170 11.00 10.66 5.81
N ALA A 171 10.70 10.70 4.52
CA ALA A 171 10.60 11.93 3.77
C ALA A 171 9.44 12.81 4.25
N ALA A 172 8.26 12.23 4.46
CA ALA A 172 7.07 12.95 4.91
C ALA A 172 7.27 13.58 6.29
N VAL A 173 7.80 12.83 7.26
CA VAL A 173 8.08 13.34 8.61
C VAL A 173 9.18 14.40 8.59
N ALA A 174 10.23 14.22 7.78
CA ALA A 174 11.30 15.21 7.68
C ALA A 174 10.84 16.54 7.04
N ILE A 175 9.93 16.46 6.08
CA ILE A 175 9.32 17.64 5.42
C ILE A 175 8.29 18.33 6.33
N GLY A 176 7.58 17.52 7.12
CA GLY A 176 6.59 17.94 8.11
C GLY A 176 5.28 18.48 7.55
N GLY A 177 4.30 18.61 8.44
CA GLY A 177 2.96 19.10 8.11
C GLY A 177 2.10 18.04 7.41
N ALA A 178 1.14 18.47 6.59
CA ALA A 178 0.27 17.55 5.85
C ALA A 178 1.06 16.83 4.75
N ALA A 179 1.28 15.51 4.91
CA ALA A 179 2.13 14.73 4.01
C ALA A 179 1.69 14.79 2.54
N TRP A 180 0.38 14.91 2.29
CA TRP A 180 -0.17 15.00 0.94
C TRP A 180 0.16 16.30 0.20
N GLU A 181 0.56 17.37 0.89
CA GLU A 181 0.81 18.66 0.25
C GLU A 181 2.16 18.68 -0.46
N LYS A 182 3.17 18.06 0.17
CA LYS A 182 4.58 18.11 -0.26
C LYS A 182 5.11 16.73 -0.64
N ALA A 183 5.33 15.83 0.33
CA ALA A 183 5.88 14.50 0.06
C ALA A 183 5.01 13.70 -0.92
N GLY A 184 3.69 13.66 -0.66
CA GLY A 184 2.72 13.02 -1.55
C GLY A 184 2.69 13.63 -2.96
N ARG A 185 2.91 14.94 -3.09
CA ARG A 185 3.00 15.60 -4.40
C ARG A 185 4.25 15.21 -5.18
N ILE A 186 5.37 14.95 -4.50
CA ILE A 186 6.59 14.44 -5.13
C ILE A 186 6.33 13.04 -5.70
N TRP A 187 5.77 12.14 -4.89
CA TRP A 187 5.42 10.78 -5.34
C TRP A 187 4.39 10.79 -6.46
N TYR A 188 3.36 11.65 -6.36
CA TYR A 188 2.34 11.77 -7.40
C TYR A 188 2.93 12.24 -8.73
N ARG A 189 3.87 13.19 -8.71
CA ARG A 189 4.58 13.63 -9.92
C ARG A 189 5.49 12.56 -10.48
N ALA A 190 6.19 11.79 -9.64
CA ALA A 190 6.98 10.65 -10.11
C ALA A 190 6.09 9.62 -10.81
N LEU A 191 4.94 9.27 -10.20
CA LEU A 191 3.98 8.32 -10.76
C LEU A 191 3.32 8.84 -12.06
N THR A 192 3.06 10.14 -12.19
CA THR A 192 2.29 10.67 -13.33
C THR A 192 3.13 11.40 -14.38
N GLY A 193 4.43 11.58 -14.13
CA GLY A 193 5.32 12.39 -14.97
C GLY A 193 5.75 11.74 -16.29
N GLY A 194 5.52 10.44 -16.47
CA GLY A 194 5.86 9.72 -17.70
C GLY A 194 7.34 9.34 -17.86
N GLU A 195 8.17 9.61 -16.84
CA GLU A 195 9.61 9.32 -16.86
C GLU A 195 9.96 7.92 -16.30
N LEU A 196 9.04 7.30 -15.54
CA LEU A 196 9.22 5.95 -15.01
C LEU A 196 8.83 4.92 -16.07
N ALA A 197 9.79 4.10 -16.48
CA ALA A 197 9.54 2.99 -17.39
C ALA A 197 8.93 1.78 -16.66
N PRO A 198 8.05 1.00 -17.30
CA PRO A 198 7.50 -0.24 -16.75
C PRO A 198 8.55 -1.37 -16.85
N VAL A 199 9.69 -1.20 -16.19
CA VAL A 199 10.84 -2.10 -16.37
C VAL A 199 11.13 -2.94 -15.14
N TRP A 200 11.60 -4.15 -15.44
CA TRP A 200 12.18 -5.09 -14.50
C TRP A 200 13.68 -4.82 -14.38
N THR A 201 14.17 -4.56 -13.16
CA THR A 201 15.61 -4.52 -12.87
C THR A 201 15.96 -5.62 -11.88
N SER A 202 16.88 -6.51 -12.25
CA SER A 202 17.50 -7.45 -11.31
C SER A 202 18.17 -6.68 -10.17
N PRO A 203 18.11 -7.17 -8.91
CA PRO A 203 18.95 -6.61 -7.85
C PRO A 203 20.43 -6.71 -8.26
N PRO A 204 21.28 -5.74 -7.88
CA PRO A 204 22.72 -5.86 -8.06
C PRO A 204 23.20 -7.10 -7.30
N SER A 205 24.07 -7.90 -7.92
CA SER A 205 24.73 -9.02 -7.26
C SER A 205 25.48 -8.52 -6.01
N PRO A 206 25.39 -9.23 -4.87
CA PRO A 206 26.21 -8.88 -3.71
C PRO A 206 27.69 -8.94 -4.11
N ARG A 207 28.43 -7.87 -3.81
CA ARG A 207 29.90 -7.83 -3.95
C ARG A 207 30.57 -8.59 -2.83
#